data_AF-A0A418DLY3-F1
#
_entry.id   AF-A0A418DLY3-F1
#
_cell.length_a   1.000
_cell.length_b   1.000
_cell.length_c   1.000
_cell.angle_alpha   90.00
_cell.angle_beta   90.00
_cell.angle_gamma   90.00
#
_symmetry.space_group_name_H-M   'P 1'
#
loop_
_entity.id
_entity.type
_entity.pdbx_description
1 polymer ?
#
loop_
_entity_poly.entity_id
_entity_poly.type
_entity_poly.pdbx_seq_one_letter_code
_entity_poly.pdbx_strand_id
1 'polypeptide(L)'
;MAESGAVTTSSTSEREFVVPLSQNLQQRLGDRQYEKRKGAALEVENLVKQLAESKAPADKDAIPVVIDLLEKKFTRSVNANFRKGGLIGLAGTAIGLMHNAELYLDALIPPVLHCFDDTEARVRYYACESLYNIVKVARGAILKYFNQIFDGLCKLFADVDTDVKNGAHLLDRLVKDIVTESEVFDVDMFIPLLQNNIRKSNPYIRQLIVGWITVLDSVPDIEMLDYLPDFLDGLFNMLSDGNREIRQAADSALSEFLREIKSTPFVDLGPMVHILVAQCQSKERFTRLTAATWVLDFVVLGKERLVRFYAELLGAILTCISDAEGEIRLVGERANADLLALVKATTGDVDFLPLIAKLNVELVSTYIPTRLASLTWISMLLEKKPTQLSSQLSALLPTLLKTLSDTSDQVVSLNLEVLARLSTNLTQLEFSKVLQAVIQLFATDARLL
;
A
#
# COMPACT_ATOMS: atom_id res chain seq x y z
N MET A 1 40.36 -8.00 77.60
CA MET A 1 40.13 -8.73 76.34
C MET A 1 38.63 -8.70 76.06
N ALA A 2 38.28 -8.06 74.93
CA ALA A 2 37.04 -8.13 74.13
C ALA A 2 35.69 -8.07 74.88
N GLU A 3 35.00 -6.93 74.94
CA GLU A 3 34.20 -6.25 73.91
C GLU A 3 32.91 -6.98 73.47
N SER A 4 31.82 -6.25 73.72
CA SER A 4 30.43 -6.45 73.38
C SER A 4 30.15 -6.37 71.87
N GLY A 5 29.25 -7.22 71.39
CA GLY A 5 28.66 -7.10 70.06
C GLY A 5 27.16 -7.41 70.10
N ALA A 6 26.36 -6.45 70.55
CA ALA A 6 24.93 -6.47 70.34
C ALA A 6 24.65 -6.20 68.86
N VAL A 7 24.08 -7.19 68.17
CA VAL A 7 23.61 -7.05 66.79
C VAL A 7 22.39 -6.14 66.78
N THR A 8 22.62 -4.85 66.52
CA THR A 8 21.58 -3.91 66.13
C THR A 8 21.06 -4.33 64.76
N THR A 9 19.84 -4.85 64.73
CA THR A 9 19.02 -4.93 63.52
C THR A 9 18.82 -3.51 62.99
N SER A 10 19.57 -3.13 61.96
CA SER A 10 19.34 -1.89 61.24
C SER A 10 17.99 -2.00 60.57
N SER A 11 17.01 -1.28 61.12
CA SER A 11 15.76 -0.97 60.42
C SER A 11 16.11 -0.35 59.09
N THR A 12 15.94 -1.10 58.00
CA THR A 12 15.79 -0.54 56.66
C THR A 12 14.64 0.44 56.75
N SER A 13 14.96 1.73 56.77
CA SER A 13 13.97 2.78 56.66
C SER A 13 13.27 2.56 55.31
N GLU A 14 12.02 2.15 55.37
CA GLU A 14 11.06 2.38 54.29
C GLU A 14 11.08 3.90 54.06
N ARG A 15 11.88 4.34 53.08
CA ARG A 15 11.81 5.71 52.60
C ARG A 15 10.42 5.86 52.00
N GLU A 16 9.52 6.52 52.73
CA GLU A 16 8.30 7.08 52.17
C GLU A 16 8.71 7.84 50.90
N PHE A 17 8.38 7.29 49.73
CA PHE A 17 8.50 8.02 48.49
C PHE A 17 7.54 9.20 48.59
N VAL A 18 8.11 10.38 48.84
CA VAL A 18 7.38 11.64 48.86
C VAL A 18 6.61 11.75 47.55
N VAL A 19 5.28 11.90 47.65
CA VAL A 19 4.43 12.13 46.47
C VAL A 19 5.00 13.36 45.73
N PRO A 20 5.59 13.19 44.55
CA PRO A 20 6.45 14.23 43.97
C PRO A 20 5.66 15.47 43.52
N LEU A 21 4.33 15.33 43.34
CA LEU A 21 3.43 16.44 43.06
C LEU A 21 2.62 16.82 44.30
N SER A 22 2.70 18.08 44.74
CA SER A 22 1.91 18.57 45.87
C SER A 22 0.40 18.45 45.60
N GLN A 23 -0.41 18.33 46.65
CA GLN A 23 -1.88 18.24 46.48
C GLN A 23 -2.47 19.46 45.76
N ASN A 24 -1.93 20.66 46.02
CA ASN A 24 -2.36 21.88 45.35
C ASN A 24 -2.05 21.83 43.84
N LEU A 25 -0.86 21.35 43.47
CA LEU A 25 -0.46 21.20 42.08
C LEU A 25 -1.37 20.19 41.36
N GLN A 26 -1.66 19.05 42.00
CA GLN A 26 -2.58 18.05 41.46
C GLN A 26 -4.01 18.61 41.26
N GLN A 27 -4.51 19.42 42.19
CA GLN A 27 -5.82 20.07 42.05
C GLN A 27 -5.85 21.05 40.87
N ARG A 28 -4.81 21.87 40.71
CA ARG A 28 -4.71 22.85 39.61
C ARG A 28 -4.56 22.17 38.25
N LEU A 29 -3.86 21.04 38.20
CA LEU A 29 -3.72 20.23 36.98
C LEU A 29 -5.08 19.67 36.52
N GLY A 30 -5.96 19.32 37.46
CA GLY A 30 -7.32 18.85 37.18
C GLY A 30 -8.40 19.94 37.13
N ASP A 31 -8.02 21.24 37.17
CA ASP A 31 -8.98 22.35 37.21
C ASP A 31 -9.79 22.44 35.90
N ARG A 32 -10.99 23.02 35.95
CA ARG A 32 -11.84 23.25 34.79
C ARG A 32 -11.26 24.30 33.84
N GLN A 33 -10.54 25.30 34.36
CA GLN A 33 -9.95 26.37 33.57
C GLN A 33 -8.64 25.92 32.92
N TYR A 34 -8.53 26.11 31.60
CA TYR A 34 -7.33 25.74 30.84
C TYR A 34 -6.06 26.43 31.35
N GLU A 35 -6.10 27.75 31.60
CA GLU A 35 -4.92 28.51 32.05
C GLU A 35 -4.34 27.98 33.37
N LYS A 36 -5.20 27.51 34.29
CA LYS A 36 -4.74 26.90 35.54
C LYS A 36 -4.06 25.55 35.30
N ARG A 37 -4.60 24.72 34.40
CA ARG A 37 -3.97 23.46 34.01
C ARG A 37 -2.62 23.70 33.33
N LYS A 38 -2.55 24.67 32.43
CA LYS A 38 -1.31 25.08 31.75
C LYS A 38 -0.25 25.56 32.74
N GLY A 39 -0.63 26.42 33.69
CA GLY A 39 0.28 26.86 34.76
C GLY A 39 0.77 25.71 35.63
N ALA A 40 -0.11 24.77 35.99
CA ALA A 40 0.29 23.57 36.73
C ALA A 40 1.23 22.66 35.91
N ALA A 41 0.99 22.48 34.61
CA ALA A 41 1.88 21.69 33.77
C ALA A 41 3.27 22.32 33.62
N LEU A 42 3.36 23.66 33.57
CA LEU A 42 4.65 24.37 33.59
C LEU A 42 5.40 24.18 34.92
N GLU A 43 4.69 24.07 36.04
CA GLU A 43 5.30 23.72 37.33
C GLU A 43 5.80 22.26 37.34
N VAL A 44 5.07 21.32 36.73
CA VAL A 44 5.52 19.94 36.52
C VAL A 44 6.78 19.90 35.64
N GLU A 45 6.80 20.65 34.53
CA GLU A 45 7.97 20.78 33.66
C GLU A 45 9.21 21.25 34.42
N ASN A 46 9.09 22.35 35.17
CA ASN A 46 10.20 22.90 35.96
C ASN A 46 10.68 21.94 37.04
N LEU A 47 9.77 21.23 37.71
CA LEU A 47 10.12 20.20 38.69
C LEU A 47 10.92 19.08 38.02
N VAL A 48 10.41 18.52 36.92
CA VAL A 48 11.07 17.41 36.21
C VAL A 48 12.44 17.83 35.68
N LYS A 49 12.57 19.07 35.20
CA LYS A 49 13.87 19.65 34.81
C LYS A 49 14.86 19.66 35.98
N GLN A 50 14.44 20.11 37.16
CA GLN A 50 15.29 20.11 38.35
C GLN A 50 15.69 18.69 38.77
N LEU A 51 14.76 17.73 38.71
CA LEU A 51 15.04 16.33 39.02
C LEU A 51 16.04 15.71 38.03
N ALA A 52 15.90 16.02 36.74
CA ALA A 52 16.79 15.52 35.69
C ALA A 52 18.21 16.08 35.79
N GLU A 53 18.34 17.37 36.15
CA GLU A 53 19.61 18.08 36.35
C GLU A 53 20.27 17.76 37.70
N SER A 54 19.52 17.18 38.65
CA SER A 54 20.05 16.81 39.96
C SER A 54 21.13 15.73 39.85
N LYS A 55 22.15 15.87 40.71
CA LYS A 55 23.22 14.87 40.86
C LYS A 55 22.80 13.70 41.75
N ALA A 56 21.74 13.84 42.54
CA ALA A 56 21.28 12.79 43.44
C ALA A 56 20.51 11.72 42.64
N PRO A 57 20.92 10.44 42.67
CA PRO A 57 20.20 9.37 41.97
C PRO A 57 18.73 9.27 42.39
N ALA A 58 18.45 9.49 43.67
CA ALA A 58 17.10 9.45 44.23
C ALA A 58 16.14 10.48 43.60
N ASP A 59 16.64 11.62 43.12
CA ASP A 59 15.81 12.64 42.46
C ASP A 59 15.41 12.17 41.05
N LYS A 60 16.30 11.45 40.37
CA LYS A 60 16.00 10.84 39.06
C LYS A 60 15.00 9.70 39.20
N ASP A 61 15.08 8.92 40.28
CA ASP A 61 14.12 7.86 40.61
C ASP A 61 12.69 8.41 40.88
N ALA A 62 12.54 9.72 41.14
CA ALA A 62 11.24 10.35 41.30
C ALA A 62 10.53 10.62 39.95
N ILE A 63 11.24 10.69 38.83
CA ILE A 63 10.64 10.99 37.51
C ILE A 63 9.65 9.90 37.08
N PRO A 64 9.97 8.59 37.14
CA PRO A 64 8.99 7.54 36.89
C PRO A 64 7.77 7.62 37.80
N VAL A 65 7.93 8.05 39.06
CA VAL A 65 6.83 8.22 40.01
C VAL A 65 5.90 9.36 39.60
N VAL A 66 6.45 10.46 39.07
CA VAL A 66 5.65 11.56 38.49
C VAL A 66 4.83 11.05 37.30
N ILE A 67 5.46 10.31 36.38
CA ILE A 67 4.79 9.76 35.18
C ILE A 67 3.69 8.79 35.60
N ASP A 68 3.96 7.86 36.52
CA ASP A 68 2.99 6.88 37.03
C ASP A 68 1.78 7.55 37.70
N LEU A 69 2.01 8.63 38.46
CA LEU A 69 0.95 9.42 39.07
C LEU A 69 0.07 10.12 38.01
N LEU A 70 0.69 10.73 36.99
CA LEU A 70 -0.03 11.36 35.88
C LEU A 70 -0.83 10.33 35.07
N GLU A 71 -0.27 9.15 34.83
CA GLU A 71 -0.98 8.06 34.18
C GLU A 71 -2.20 7.63 35.01
N LYS A 72 -1.97 7.08 36.20
CA LYS A 72 -2.99 6.37 36.98
C LYS A 72 -4.07 7.29 37.53
N LYS A 73 -3.69 8.49 38.00
CA LYS A 73 -4.63 9.42 38.64
C LYS A 73 -5.31 10.36 37.64
N PHE A 74 -4.62 10.72 36.55
CA PHE A 74 -5.12 11.73 35.62
C PHE A 74 -5.59 11.14 34.30
N THR A 75 -4.72 10.55 33.47
CA THR A 75 -5.10 10.10 32.12
C THR A 75 -6.15 8.99 32.12
N ARG A 76 -6.16 8.13 33.16
CA ARG A 76 -7.17 7.07 33.35
C ARG A 76 -8.37 7.52 34.20
N SER A 77 -8.50 8.82 34.50
CA SER A 77 -9.58 9.34 35.33
C SER A 77 -10.93 9.35 34.60
N VAL A 78 -12.01 9.11 35.34
CA VAL A 78 -13.37 9.34 34.84
C VAL A 78 -13.65 10.81 34.54
N ASN A 79 -12.92 11.73 35.18
CA ASN A 79 -13.08 13.16 34.97
C ASN A 79 -12.22 13.64 33.80
N ALA A 80 -12.86 14.16 32.76
CA ALA A 80 -12.14 14.61 31.57
C ALA A 80 -11.20 15.80 31.81
N ASN A 81 -11.46 16.68 32.78
CA ASN A 81 -10.50 17.74 33.12
C ASN A 81 -9.22 17.17 33.73
N PHE A 82 -9.33 16.07 34.48
CA PHE A 82 -8.16 15.34 34.96
C PHE A 82 -7.43 14.69 33.78
N ARG A 83 -8.13 14.05 32.85
CA ARG A 83 -7.48 13.49 31.65
C ARG A 83 -6.73 14.56 30.84
N LYS A 84 -7.37 15.70 30.58
CA LYS A 84 -6.76 16.88 29.91
C LYS A 84 -5.53 17.37 30.68
N GLY A 85 -5.63 17.46 32.01
CA GLY A 85 -4.52 17.83 32.89
C GLY A 85 -3.34 16.84 32.83
N GLY A 86 -3.64 15.55 32.89
CA GLY A 86 -2.64 14.49 32.81
C GLY A 86 -1.87 14.53 31.51
N LEU A 87 -2.56 14.72 30.38
CA LEU A 87 -1.95 14.82 29.06
C LEU A 87 -0.98 16.00 28.97
N ILE A 88 -1.41 17.21 29.35
CA ILE A 88 -0.53 18.40 29.34
C ILE A 88 0.61 18.23 30.37
N GLY A 89 0.37 17.56 31.49
CA GLY A 89 1.40 17.23 32.48
C GLY A 89 2.46 16.24 31.97
N LEU A 90 2.05 15.22 31.21
CA LEU A 90 2.98 14.28 30.56
C LEU A 90 3.82 14.98 29.49
N ALA A 91 3.21 15.87 28.71
CA ALA A 91 3.93 16.71 27.76
C ALA A 91 4.94 17.63 28.48
N GLY A 92 4.54 18.29 29.57
CA GLY A 92 5.42 19.10 30.41
C GLY A 92 6.57 18.28 31.01
N THR A 93 6.31 17.04 31.40
CA THR A 93 7.35 16.09 31.86
C THR A 93 8.38 15.83 30.76
N ALA A 94 7.94 15.53 29.53
CA ALA A 94 8.85 15.31 28.41
C ALA A 94 9.65 16.57 28.04
N ILE A 95 9.03 17.75 28.04
CA ILE A 95 9.70 19.03 27.78
C ILE A 95 10.78 19.30 28.84
N GLY A 96 10.47 19.07 30.13
CA GLY A 96 11.42 19.23 31.23
C GLY A 96 12.62 18.28 31.15
N LEU A 97 12.42 17.07 30.61
CA LEU A 97 13.47 16.09 30.39
C LEU A 97 14.41 16.45 29.22
N MET A 98 13.92 17.23 28.25
CA MET A 98 14.64 17.54 27.00
C MET A 98 15.13 16.25 26.32
N HIS A 99 16.39 16.17 25.89
CA HIS A 99 16.96 14.98 25.25
C HIS A 99 16.86 13.70 26.11
N ASN A 100 16.82 13.81 27.44
CA ASN A 100 16.68 12.65 28.32
C ASN A 100 15.27 12.03 28.28
N ALA A 101 14.32 12.62 27.55
CA ALA A 101 12.98 12.06 27.38
C ALA A 101 13.03 10.65 26.77
N GLU A 102 14.05 10.35 25.95
CA GLU A 102 14.27 9.02 25.35
C GLU A 102 14.29 7.89 26.38
N LEU A 103 14.79 8.15 27.60
CA LEU A 103 14.90 7.16 28.68
C LEU A 103 13.55 6.79 29.29
N TYR A 104 12.51 7.60 29.05
CA TYR A 104 11.21 7.47 29.69
C TYR A 104 10.05 7.25 28.70
N LEU A 105 10.34 7.09 27.40
CA LEU A 105 9.30 6.95 26.38
C LEU A 105 8.40 5.72 26.59
N ASP A 106 8.94 4.62 27.11
CA ASP A 106 8.16 3.41 27.44
C ASP A 106 7.05 3.69 28.48
N ALA A 107 7.23 4.71 29.33
CA ALA A 107 6.22 5.16 30.31
C ALA A 107 5.39 6.35 29.81
N LEU A 108 5.96 7.25 29.00
CA LEU A 108 5.28 8.46 28.54
C LEU A 108 4.28 8.20 27.40
N ILE A 109 4.61 7.30 26.46
CA ILE A 109 3.83 7.11 25.23
C ILE A 109 2.50 6.38 25.46
N PRO A 110 2.46 5.21 26.13
CA PRO A 110 1.23 4.44 26.29
C PRO A 110 0.03 5.22 26.88
N PRO A 111 0.17 6.03 27.96
CA PRO A 111 -0.97 6.75 28.52
C PRO A 111 -1.50 7.84 27.58
N VAL A 112 -0.66 8.43 26.73
CA VAL A 112 -1.09 9.41 25.74
C VAL A 112 -1.85 8.74 24.60
N LEU A 113 -1.31 7.63 24.06
CA LEU A 113 -1.97 6.86 23.01
C LEU A 113 -3.32 6.28 23.46
N HIS A 114 -3.44 5.88 24.73
CA HIS A 114 -4.71 5.44 25.30
C HIS A 114 -5.82 6.49 25.15
N CYS A 115 -5.47 7.78 25.27
CA CYS A 115 -6.43 8.87 25.14
C CYS A 115 -6.81 9.23 23.69
N PHE A 116 -6.26 8.55 22.68
CA PHE A 116 -6.70 8.73 21.28
C PHE A 116 -8.07 8.12 21.02
N ASP A 117 -8.47 7.14 21.83
CA ASP A 117 -9.78 6.51 21.78
C ASP A 117 -10.77 7.12 22.81
N ASP A 118 -10.45 8.30 23.38
CA ASP A 118 -11.30 8.93 24.40
C ASP A 118 -12.66 9.32 23.84
N THR A 119 -13.72 9.20 24.65
CA THR A 119 -15.07 9.60 24.26
C THR A 119 -15.20 11.10 23.97
N GLU A 120 -14.41 11.95 24.63
CA GLU A 120 -14.45 13.40 24.44
C GLU A 120 -13.42 13.89 23.42
N ALA A 121 -13.89 14.56 22.36
CA ALA A 121 -13.04 15.12 21.31
C ALA A 121 -11.92 16.04 21.85
N ARG A 122 -12.23 16.87 22.87
CA ARG A 122 -11.20 17.71 23.48
C ARG A 122 -10.09 16.93 24.17
N VAL A 123 -10.38 15.77 24.78
CA VAL A 123 -9.34 14.92 25.37
C VAL A 123 -8.46 14.34 24.26
N ARG A 124 -9.07 13.83 23.17
CA ARG A 124 -8.33 13.34 22.00
C ARG A 124 -7.44 14.42 21.37
N TYR A 125 -7.94 15.65 21.25
CA TYR A 125 -7.16 16.81 20.80
C TYR A 125 -5.94 17.05 21.70
N TYR A 126 -6.14 17.10 23.03
CA TYR A 126 -5.02 17.28 23.97
C TYR A 126 -4.05 16.10 23.94
N ALA A 127 -4.51 14.89 23.67
CA ALA A 127 -3.65 13.73 23.52
C ALA A 127 -2.75 13.89 22.29
N CYS A 128 -3.32 14.33 21.17
CA CYS A 128 -2.58 14.64 19.97
C CYS A 128 -1.55 15.77 20.20
N GLU A 129 -1.95 16.87 20.84
CA GLU A 129 -1.05 17.99 21.18
C GLU A 129 0.06 17.55 22.14
N SER A 130 -0.25 16.69 23.11
CA SER A 130 0.73 16.18 24.07
C SER A 130 1.73 15.26 23.38
N LEU A 131 1.26 14.36 22.51
CA LEU A 131 2.15 13.50 21.73
C LEU A 131 3.03 14.31 20.78
N TYR A 132 2.50 15.35 20.13
CA TYR A 132 3.29 16.27 19.30
C TYR A 132 4.48 16.87 20.09
N ASN A 133 4.24 17.33 21.32
CA ASN A 133 5.31 17.88 22.16
C ASN A 133 6.33 16.82 22.57
N ILE A 134 5.89 15.61 22.90
CA ILE A 134 6.78 14.49 23.24
C ILE A 134 7.65 14.11 22.02
N VAL A 135 7.04 13.93 20.85
CA VAL A 135 7.71 13.63 19.58
C VAL A 135 8.72 14.72 19.23
N LYS A 136 8.33 15.99 19.39
CA LYS A 136 9.19 17.15 19.10
C LYS A 136 10.48 17.13 19.90
N VAL A 137 10.41 16.73 21.17
CA VAL A 137 11.57 16.68 22.07
C VAL A 137 12.38 15.40 21.87
N ALA A 138 11.71 14.25 21.69
CA ALA A 138 12.36 12.96 21.54
C ALA A 138 13.04 12.74 20.18
N ARG A 139 12.59 13.45 19.13
CA ARG A 139 13.14 13.34 17.75
C ARG A 139 13.26 11.87 17.32
N GLY A 140 14.43 11.44 16.84
CA GLY A 140 14.65 10.08 16.32
C GLY A 140 14.33 8.96 17.31
N ALA A 141 14.42 9.20 18.62
CA ALA A 141 14.08 8.18 19.63
C ALA A 141 12.60 7.74 19.56
N ILE A 142 11.73 8.57 18.98
CA ILE A 142 10.31 8.25 18.81
C ILE A 142 10.05 7.11 17.82
N LEU A 143 11.00 6.83 16.91
CA LEU A 143 10.81 5.87 15.83
C LEU A 143 10.61 4.43 16.34
N LYS A 144 11.13 4.09 17.54
CA LYS A 144 10.82 2.83 18.24
C LYS A 144 9.31 2.61 18.45
N TYR A 145 8.53 3.68 18.52
CA TYR A 145 7.07 3.66 18.73
C TYR A 145 6.29 3.99 17.47
N PHE A 146 6.95 4.13 16.32
CA PHE A 146 6.35 4.63 15.08
C PHE A 146 5.05 3.89 14.72
N ASN A 147 5.05 2.56 14.72
CA ASN A 147 3.86 1.77 14.37
C ASN A 147 2.66 2.07 15.28
N GLN A 148 2.89 2.26 16.59
CA GLN A 148 1.82 2.58 17.55
C GLN A 148 1.30 4.01 17.34
N ILE A 149 2.20 4.94 17.05
CA ILE A 149 1.87 6.33 16.74
C ILE A 149 1.09 6.42 15.43
N PHE A 150 1.49 5.67 14.42
CA PHE A 150 0.83 5.61 13.12
C PHE A 150 -0.58 5.01 13.21
N ASP A 151 -0.77 3.92 13.96
CA ASP A 151 -2.11 3.40 14.24
C ASP A 151 -2.98 4.45 14.94
N GLY A 152 -2.39 5.18 15.89
CA GLY A 152 -3.01 6.33 16.53
C GLY A 152 -3.40 7.43 15.53
N LEU A 153 -2.51 7.82 14.62
CA LEU A 153 -2.77 8.79 13.56
C LEU A 153 -3.92 8.34 12.66
N CYS A 154 -4.00 7.04 12.29
CA CYS A 154 -5.11 6.51 11.51
C CYS A 154 -6.47 6.74 12.19
N LYS A 155 -6.53 6.59 13.52
CA LYS A 155 -7.75 6.86 14.32
C LYS A 155 -8.09 8.36 14.31
N LEU A 156 -7.09 9.21 14.54
CA LEU A 156 -7.29 10.67 14.60
C LEU A 156 -7.64 11.29 13.24
N PHE A 157 -7.09 10.79 12.14
CA PHE A 157 -7.48 11.22 10.79
C PHE A 157 -8.92 10.84 10.47
N ALA A 158 -9.37 9.68 10.97
CA ALA A 158 -10.75 9.22 10.82
C ALA A 158 -11.74 9.87 11.81
N ASP A 159 -11.30 10.79 12.67
CA ASP A 159 -12.13 11.41 13.70
C ASP A 159 -13.30 12.21 13.10
N VAL A 160 -14.37 12.39 13.87
CA VAL A 160 -15.51 13.23 13.45
C VAL A 160 -15.25 14.72 13.73
N ASP A 161 -14.38 15.02 14.69
CA ASP A 161 -14.06 16.38 15.12
C ASP A 161 -12.91 16.99 14.30
N THR A 162 -13.15 18.18 13.75
CA THR A 162 -12.19 18.86 12.88
C THR A 162 -10.96 19.37 13.63
N ASP A 163 -11.09 19.79 14.90
CA ASP A 163 -9.93 20.24 15.68
C ASP A 163 -8.97 19.07 15.94
N VAL A 164 -9.53 17.89 16.21
CA VAL A 164 -8.72 16.66 16.37
C VAL A 164 -7.97 16.33 15.09
N LYS A 165 -8.63 16.37 13.92
CA LYS A 165 -7.99 16.18 12.62
C LYS A 165 -6.87 17.19 12.36
N ASN A 166 -7.12 18.48 12.66
CA ASN A 166 -6.12 19.53 12.51
C ASN A 166 -4.88 19.27 13.38
N GLY A 167 -5.08 18.83 14.62
CA GLY A 167 -3.99 18.39 15.49
C GLY A 167 -3.21 17.21 14.90
N ALA A 168 -3.93 16.21 14.37
CA ALA A 168 -3.34 15.02 13.76
C ALA A 168 -2.45 15.35 12.56
N HIS A 169 -2.82 16.34 11.73
CA HIS A 169 -1.99 16.80 10.62
C HIS A 169 -0.65 17.40 11.07
N LEU A 170 -0.63 18.14 12.19
CA LEU A 170 0.61 18.70 12.74
C LEU A 170 1.53 17.59 13.26
N LEU A 171 0.97 16.59 13.93
CA LEU A 171 1.70 15.42 14.39
C LEU A 171 2.22 14.58 13.22
N ASP A 172 1.38 14.26 12.24
CA ASP A 172 1.74 13.52 11.03
C ASP A 172 2.92 14.18 10.30
N ARG A 173 2.85 15.50 10.08
CA ARG A 173 3.94 16.25 9.45
C ARG A 173 5.24 16.14 10.24
N LEU A 174 5.20 16.32 11.56
CA LEU A 174 6.40 16.22 12.39
C LEU A 174 7.01 14.81 12.37
N VAL A 175 6.18 13.76 12.39
CA VAL A 175 6.67 12.38 12.31
C VAL A 175 7.29 12.11 10.94
N LYS A 176 6.69 12.61 9.85
CA LYS A 176 7.28 12.56 8.50
C LYS A 176 8.64 13.24 8.45
N ASP A 177 8.74 14.47 8.97
CA ASP A 177 10.01 15.22 9.01
C ASP A 177 11.10 14.39 9.75
N ILE A 178 10.76 13.76 10.88
CA ILE A 178 11.68 12.90 11.64
C ILE A 178 12.08 11.65 10.85
N VAL A 179 11.14 10.99 10.16
CA VAL A 179 11.43 9.81 9.32
C VAL A 179 12.36 10.19 8.17
N THR A 180 12.10 11.30 7.48
CA THR A 180 12.94 11.76 6.35
C THR A 180 14.34 12.23 6.76
N GLU A 181 14.52 12.63 8.02
CA GLU A 181 15.82 13.02 8.58
C GLU A 181 16.57 11.84 9.22
N SER A 182 15.97 10.63 9.24
CA SER A 182 16.53 9.47 9.95
C SER A 182 17.12 8.43 9.00
N GLU A 183 18.35 8.00 9.31
CA GLU A 183 19.03 6.90 8.60
C GLU A 183 18.65 5.51 9.12
N VAL A 184 17.83 5.42 10.19
CA VAL A 184 17.56 4.15 10.92
C VAL A 184 16.08 3.77 10.95
N PHE A 185 15.27 4.34 10.05
CA PHE A 185 13.86 3.99 9.97
C PHE A 185 13.68 2.60 9.35
N ASP A 186 13.15 1.67 10.14
CA ASP A 186 12.85 0.31 9.71
C ASP A 186 11.52 0.29 8.93
N VAL A 187 11.63 0.44 7.60
CA VAL A 187 10.47 0.43 6.70
C VAL A 187 9.78 -0.93 6.67
N ASP A 188 10.52 -2.05 6.75
CA ASP A 188 9.98 -3.41 6.75
C ASP A 188 8.93 -3.61 7.84
N MET A 189 9.21 -3.09 9.04
CA MET A 189 8.28 -3.16 10.17
C MET A 189 7.02 -2.32 9.96
N PHE A 190 7.03 -1.35 9.07
CA PHE A 190 5.87 -0.51 8.74
C PHE A 190 5.00 -1.09 7.62
N ILE A 191 5.59 -1.75 6.62
CA ILE A 191 4.86 -2.23 5.43
C ILE A 191 3.59 -3.04 5.75
N PRO A 192 3.57 -3.98 6.72
CA PRO A 192 2.33 -4.69 7.08
C PRO A 192 1.19 -3.77 7.54
N LEU A 193 1.53 -2.68 8.25
CA LEU A 193 0.56 -1.70 8.70
C LEU A 193 0.03 -0.85 7.54
N LEU A 194 0.92 -0.48 6.60
CA LEU A 194 0.55 0.21 5.37
C LEU A 194 -0.40 -0.64 4.51
N GLN A 195 -0.07 -1.91 4.28
CA GLN A 195 -0.89 -2.88 3.54
C GLN A 195 -2.29 -3.05 4.14
N ASN A 196 -2.40 -3.08 5.47
CA ASN A 196 -3.69 -3.19 6.13
C ASN A 196 -4.54 -1.92 5.93
N ASN A 197 -3.91 -0.74 6.03
CA ASN A 197 -4.61 0.53 5.97
C ASN A 197 -4.96 0.97 4.54
N ILE A 198 -4.18 0.59 3.52
CA ILE A 198 -4.44 1.00 2.13
C ILE A 198 -5.77 0.44 1.59
N ARG A 199 -6.26 -0.66 2.16
CA ARG A 199 -7.54 -1.29 1.80
C ARG A 199 -8.75 -0.55 2.38
N LYS A 200 -8.56 0.39 3.31
CA LYS A 200 -9.65 1.15 3.91
C LYS A 200 -10.26 2.13 2.92
N SER A 201 -11.57 2.34 3.00
CA SER A 201 -12.32 3.26 2.14
C SER A 201 -12.50 4.66 2.73
N ASN A 202 -12.10 4.88 3.98
CA ASN A 202 -12.19 6.19 4.61
C ASN A 202 -11.25 7.19 3.89
N PRO A 203 -11.76 8.32 3.38
CA PRO A 203 -10.96 9.25 2.58
C PRO A 203 -9.81 9.88 3.36
N TYR A 204 -9.98 10.16 4.66
CA TYR A 204 -8.91 10.73 5.47
C TYR A 204 -7.76 9.74 5.70
N ILE A 205 -8.09 8.45 5.88
CA ILE A 205 -7.07 7.40 5.97
C ILE A 205 -6.36 7.24 4.62
N ARG A 206 -7.10 7.24 3.50
CA ARG A 206 -6.51 7.16 2.16
C ARG A 206 -5.54 8.32 1.89
N GLN A 207 -5.91 9.54 2.26
CA GLN A 207 -5.05 10.71 2.18
C GLN A 207 -3.77 10.54 3.02
N LEU A 208 -3.90 10.02 4.24
CA LEU A 208 -2.76 9.69 5.10
C LEU A 208 -1.84 8.66 4.43
N ILE A 209 -2.38 7.56 3.91
CA ILE A 209 -1.62 6.47 3.29
C ILE A 209 -0.87 6.92 2.05
N VAL A 210 -1.52 7.59 1.11
CA VAL A 210 -0.82 8.09 -0.09
C VAL A 210 0.28 9.07 0.30
N GLY A 211 0.00 9.95 1.27
CA GLY A 211 1.01 10.87 1.78
C GLY A 211 2.23 10.18 2.41
N TRP A 212 2.05 9.05 3.10
CA TRP A 212 3.16 8.26 3.64
C TRP A 212 3.91 7.48 2.57
N ILE A 213 3.22 6.89 1.59
CA ILE A 213 3.85 6.23 0.44
C ILE A 213 4.77 7.23 -0.28
N THR A 214 4.26 8.41 -0.63
CA THR A 214 5.05 9.43 -1.34
C THR A 214 6.23 9.96 -0.53
N VAL A 215 6.08 10.12 0.79
CA VAL A 215 7.20 10.56 1.64
C VAL A 215 8.29 9.50 1.71
N LEU A 216 7.94 8.24 1.93
CA LEU A 216 8.90 7.15 2.00
C LEU A 216 9.63 6.95 0.67
N ASP A 217 8.91 7.06 -0.45
CA ASP A 217 9.45 6.99 -1.81
C ASP A 217 10.48 8.10 -2.10
N SER A 218 10.33 9.25 -1.46
CA SER A 218 11.28 10.36 -1.58
C SER A 218 12.55 10.22 -0.71
N VAL A 219 12.63 9.22 0.16
CA VAL A 219 13.79 8.98 1.03
C VAL A 219 14.83 8.13 0.26
N PRO A 220 16.05 8.64 -0.01
CA PRO A 220 17.02 7.96 -0.86
C PRO A 220 17.44 6.55 -0.40
N ASP A 221 17.40 6.28 0.90
CA ASP A 221 17.81 5.02 1.50
C ASP A 221 16.66 4.00 1.62
N ILE A 222 15.45 4.35 1.16
CA ILE A 222 14.27 3.48 1.20
C ILE A 222 13.90 3.05 -0.22
N GLU A 223 14.11 1.77 -0.53
CA GLU A 223 13.76 1.20 -1.84
C GLU A 223 12.26 0.83 -1.91
N MET A 224 11.38 1.84 -2.07
CA MET A 224 9.93 1.63 -2.10
C MET A 224 9.44 0.77 -3.26
N LEU A 225 10.20 0.65 -4.35
CA LEU A 225 9.89 -0.23 -5.48
C LEU A 225 9.80 -1.71 -5.08
N ASP A 226 10.60 -2.16 -4.11
CA ASP A 226 10.58 -3.56 -3.64
C ASP A 226 9.26 -3.92 -2.96
N TYR A 227 8.61 -2.93 -2.33
CA TYR A 227 7.34 -3.08 -1.64
C TYR A 227 6.13 -2.72 -2.51
N LEU A 228 6.34 -2.11 -3.68
CA LEU A 228 5.27 -1.66 -4.56
C LEU A 228 4.20 -2.72 -4.85
N PRO A 229 4.52 -4.01 -5.12
CA PRO A 229 3.51 -5.04 -5.36
C PRO A 229 2.48 -5.17 -4.23
N ASP A 230 2.87 -4.88 -3.00
CA ASP A 230 2.01 -5.06 -1.82
C ASP A 230 0.91 -4.01 -1.67
N PHE A 231 1.10 -2.84 -2.28
CA PHE A 231 0.19 -1.70 -2.14
C PHE A 231 -0.26 -1.10 -3.47
N LEU A 232 0.27 -1.57 -4.61
CA LEU A 232 -0.08 -1.08 -5.94
C LEU A 232 -1.59 -1.12 -6.22
N ASP A 233 -2.25 -2.24 -5.90
CA ASP A 233 -3.71 -2.38 -6.08
C ASP A 233 -4.48 -1.32 -5.29
N GLY A 234 -4.02 -1.01 -4.08
CA GLY A 234 -4.60 0.02 -3.22
C GLY A 234 -4.49 1.42 -3.84
N LEU A 235 -3.35 1.76 -4.47
CA LEU A 235 -3.19 3.02 -5.20
C LEU A 235 -4.13 3.10 -6.41
N PHE A 236 -4.25 2.03 -7.20
CA PHE A 236 -5.21 1.97 -8.30
C PHE A 236 -6.66 2.15 -7.82
N ASN A 237 -7.02 1.54 -6.68
CA ASN A 237 -8.35 1.71 -6.08
C ASN A 237 -8.62 3.15 -5.60
N MET A 238 -7.58 3.96 -5.37
CA MET A 238 -7.72 5.38 -5.02
C MET A 238 -7.89 6.30 -6.24
N LEU A 239 -7.59 5.84 -7.45
CA LEU A 239 -7.92 6.57 -8.69
C LEU A 239 -9.44 6.75 -8.88
N SER A 240 -10.23 5.89 -8.24
CA SER A 240 -11.69 5.89 -8.27
C SER A 240 -12.31 6.55 -7.02
N ASP A 241 -11.51 7.20 -6.17
CA ASP A 241 -12.01 7.78 -4.92
C ASP A 241 -13.01 8.91 -5.18
N GLY A 242 -13.97 9.12 -4.28
CA GLY A 242 -14.92 10.23 -4.37
C GLY A 242 -14.23 11.60 -4.22
N ASN A 243 -13.14 11.68 -3.44
CA ASN A 243 -12.38 12.90 -3.23
C ASN A 243 -11.35 13.13 -4.35
N ARG A 244 -11.45 14.30 -5.01
CA ARG A 244 -10.56 14.69 -6.11
C ARG A 244 -9.08 14.77 -5.71
N GLU A 245 -8.79 15.25 -4.51
CA GLU A 245 -7.40 15.40 -4.05
C GLU A 245 -6.73 14.04 -3.86
N ILE A 246 -7.49 13.04 -3.38
CA ILE A 246 -7.01 11.66 -3.22
C ILE A 246 -6.73 11.05 -4.59
N ARG A 247 -7.63 11.22 -5.56
CA ARG A 247 -7.40 10.75 -6.93
C ARG A 247 -6.14 11.36 -7.52
N GLN A 248 -5.94 12.67 -7.36
CA GLN A 248 -4.76 13.37 -7.87
C GLN A 248 -3.47 12.92 -7.17
N ALA A 249 -3.50 12.70 -5.85
CA ALA A 249 -2.35 12.21 -5.11
C ALA A 249 -1.97 10.78 -5.54
N ALA A 250 -2.96 9.89 -5.68
CA ALA A 250 -2.74 8.52 -6.14
C ALA A 250 -2.21 8.47 -7.59
N ASP A 251 -2.75 9.29 -8.49
CA ASP A 251 -2.27 9.42 -9.87
C ASP A 251 -0.83 9.94 -9.93
N SER A 252 -0.49 10.92 -9.10
CA SER A 252 0.88 11.45 -9.01
C SER A 252 1.85 10.39 -8.50
N ALA A 253 1.49 9.65 -7.45
CA ALA A 253 2.31 8.57 -6.91
C ALA A 253 2.52 7.44 -7.93
N LEU A 254 1.45 6.99 -8.62
CA LEU A 254 1.57 5.97 -9.66
C LEU A 254 2.43 6.45 -10.84
N SER A 255 2.30 7.71 -11.23
CA SER A 255 3.13 8.29 -12.31
C SER A 255 4.61 8.32 -11.94
N GLU A 256 4.92 8.62 -10.67
CA GLU A 256 6.29 8.62 -10.15
C GLU A 256 6.87 7.20 -10.12
N PHE A 257 6.18 6.22 -9.51
CA PHE A 257 6.63 4.84 -9.51
C PHE A 257 6.87 4.29 -10.92
N LEU A 258 6.00 4.59 -11.88
CA LEU A 258 6.20 4.16 -13.26
C LEU A 258 7.44 4.83 -13.89
N ARG A 259 7.72 6.09 -13.55
CA ARG A 259 8.95 6.80 -13.99
C ARG A 259 10.18 6.12 -13.41
N GLU A 260 10.16 5.79 -12.12
CA GLU A 260 11.26 5.10 -11.44
C GLU A 260 11.51 3.71 -12.01
N ILE A 261 10.45 2.91 -12.23
CA ILE A 261 10.54 1.60 -12.90
C ILE A 261 11.25 1.72 -14.26
N LYS A 262 11.00 2.81 -15.00
CA LYS A 262 11.65 3.07 -16.30
C LYS A 262 13.12 3.46 -16.18
N SER A 263 13.53 4.12 -15.09
CA SER A 263 14.92 4.52 -14.87
C SER A 263 15.75 3.47 -14.13
N THR A 264 15.11 2.51 -13.47
CA THR A 264 15.79 1.47 -12.68
C THR A 264 16.17 0.28 -13.58
N PRO A 265 17.46 -0.12 -13.65
CA PRO A 265 17.92 -1.17 -14.57
C PRO A 265 17.24 -2.53 -14.39
N PHE A 266 16.91 -2.88 -13.14
CA PHE A 266 16.32 -4.16 -12.79
C PHE A 266 15.22 -3.96 -11.75
N VAL A 267 13.99 -4.28 -12.13
CA VAL A 267 12.82 -4.34 -11.25
C VAL A 267 12.12 -5.66 -11.53
N ASP A 268 11.71 -6.40 -10.48
CA ASP A 268 10.85 -7.58 -10.67
C ASP A 268 9.42 -7.14 -10.97
N LEU A 269 9.10 -7.07 -12.26
CA LEU A 269 7.79 -6.67 -12.74
C LEU A 269 6.72 -7.76 -12.52
N GLY A 270 7.13 -9.02 -12.35
CA GLY A 270 6.22 -10.17 -12.33
C GLY A 270 5.10 -10.08 -11.30
N PRO A 271 5.40 -9.80 -10.02
CA PRO A 271 4.40 -9.65 -8.96
C PRO A 271 3.30 -8.63 -9.28
N MET A 272 3.60 -7.59 -10.06
CA MET A 272 2.63 -6.54 -10.40
C MET A 272 1.73 -6.89 -11.60
N VAL A 273 2.10 -7.88 -12.43
CA VAL A 273 1.34 -8.18 -13.67
C VAL A 273 -0.12 -8.52 -13.38
N HIS A 274 -0.38 -9.41 -12.41
CA HIS A 274 -1.74 -9.83 -12.09
C HIS A 274 -2.63 -8.65 -11.61
N ILE A 275 -2.03 -7.68 -10.90
CA ILE A 275 -2.70 -6.45 -10.46
C ILE A 275 -3.10 -5.64 -11.68
N LEU A 276 -2.16 -5.38 -12.60
CA LEU A 276 -2.43 -4.61 -13.81
C LEU A 276 -3.50 -5.27 -14.69
N VAL A 277 -3.46 -6.59 -14.84
CA VAL A 277 -4.46 -7.35 -15.60
C VAL A 277 -5.86 -7.19 -15.01
N ALA A 278 -5.99 -7.25 -13.68
CA ALA A 278 -7.26 -7.00 -13.01
C ALA A 278 -7.72 -5.55 -13.20
N GLN A 279 -6.80 -4.58 -13.09
CA GLN A 279 -7.13 -3.15 -13.20
C GLN A 279 -7.50 -2.72 -14.63
N CYS A 280 -7.02 -3.40 -15.67
CA CYS A 280 -7.52 -3.24 -17.05
C CYS A 280 -9.01 -3.59 -17.21
N GLN A 281 -9.62 -4.30 -16.25
CA GLN A 281 -11.04 -4.64 -16.24
C GLN A 281 -11.86 -3.76 -15.29
N SER A 282 -11.27 -2.71 -14.72
CA SER A 282 -11.96 -1.80 -13.80
C SER A 282 -13.20 -1.16 -14.45
N LYS A 283 -14.23 -0.90 -13.66
CA LYS A 283 -15.41 -0.15 -14.14
C LYS A 283 -15.07 1.29 -14.48
N GLU A 284 -14.04 1.84 -13.83
CA GLU A 284 -13.61 3.22 -14.00
C GLU A 284 -12.66 3.38 -15.17
N ARG A 285 -13.03 4.27 -16.11
CA ARG A 285 -12.25 4.57 -17.32
C ARG A 285 -10.82 4.95 -17.00
N PHE A 286 -10.62 5.85 -16.02
CA PHE A 286 -9.30 6.38 -15.72
C PHE A 286 -8.36 5.29 -15.20
N THR A 287 -8.84 4.45 -14.27
CA THR A 287 -8.12 3.28 -13.76
C THR A 287 -7.72 2.32 -14.89
N ARG A 288 -8.65 2.00 -15.81
CA ARG A 288 -8.33 1.14 -16.95
C ARG A 288 -7.26 1.74 -17.86
N LEU A 289 -7.34 3.05 -18.15
CA LEU A 289 -6.36 3.73 -19.00
C LEU A 289 -4.96 3.74 -18.36
N THR A 290 -4.88 4.03 -17.05
CA THR A 290 -3.62 3.97 -16.30
C THR A 290 -3.03 2.56 -16.33
N ALA A 291 -3.85 1.52 -16.06
CA ALA A 291 -3.41 0.13 -16.09
C ALA A 291 -2.96 -0.30 -17.50
N ALA A 292 -3.70 0.06 -18.55
CA ALA A 292 -3.34 -0.24 -19.93
C ALA A 292 -1.99 0.41 -20.33
N THR A 293 -1.72 1.62 -19.85
CA THR A 293 -0.44 2.31 -20.06
C THR A 293 0.70 1.56 -19.38
N TRP A 294 0.50 1.11 -18.13
CA TRP A 294 1.49 0.28 -17.43
C TRP A 294 1.72 -1.06 -18.13
N VAL A 295 0.66 -1.72 -18.62
CA VAL A 295 0.78 -2.98 -19.39
C VAL A 295 1.62 -2.77 -20.65
N LEU A 296 1.41 -1.68 -21.39
CA LEU A 296 2.24 -1.33 -22.55
C LEU A 296 3.71 -1.17 -22.15
N ASP A 297 4.00 -0.40 -21.10
CA ASP A 297 5.36 -0.21 -20.62
C ASP A 297 6.00 -1.52 -20.13
N PHE A 298 5.24 -2.38 -19.45
CA PHE A 298 5.73 -3.68 -18.95
C PHE A 298 6.10 -4.62 -20.09
N VAL A 299 5.38 -4.61 -21.21
CA VAL A 299 5.76 -5.36 -22.42
C VAL A 299 7.15 -4.90 -22.92
N VAL A 300 7.37 -3.59 -22.97
CA VAL A 300 8.62 -2.98 -23.48
C VAL A 300 9.80 -3.20 -22.52
N LEU A 301 9.57 -3.02 -21.21
CA LEU A 301 10.59 -3.11 -20.17
C LEU A 301 10.90 -4.55 -19.77
N GLY A 302 9.86 -5.36 -19.59
CA GLY A 302 9.97 -6.74 -19.12
C GLY A 302 10.56 -7.68 -20.17
N LYS A 303 10.21 -7.51 -21.45
CA LYS A 303 10.69 -8.34 -22.56
C LYS A 303 10.54 -9.84 -22.25
N GLU A 304 11.58 -10.65 -22.49
CA GLU A 304 11.58 -12.09 -22.23
C GLU A 304 11.53 -12.45 -20.73
N ARG A 305 11.83 -11.51 -19.80
CA ARG A 305 11.72 -11.76 -18.35
C ARG A 305 10.26 -12.00 -17.92
N LEU A 306 9.30 -11.49 -18.70
CA LEU A 306 7.88 -11.67 -18.46
C LEU A 306 7.27 -12.83 -19.26
N VAL A 307 8.08 -13.74 -19.83
CA VAL A 307 7.59 -14.84 -20.66
C VAL A 307 6.50 -15.68 -19.99
N ARG A 308 6.65 -15.95 -18.69
CA ARG A 308 5.66 -16.68 -17.87
C ARG A 308 4.31 -15.97 -17.75
N PHE A 309 4.27 -14.66 -18.02
CA PHE A 309 3.09 -13.82 -17.91
C PHE A 309 2.53 -13.37 -19.27
N TYR A 310 3.10 -13.79 -20.40
CA TYR A 310 2.64 -13.36 -21.73
C TYR A 310 1.15 -13.67 -21.97
N ALA A 311 0.64 -14.80 -21.49
CA ALA A 311 -0.77 -15.13 -21.64
C ALA A 311 -1.69 -14.19 -20.85
N GLU A 312 -1.30 -13.80 -19.64
CA GLU A 312 -2.05 -12.85 -18.81
C GLU A 312 -2.02 -11.45 -19.40
N LEU A 313 -0.83 -10.97 -19.81
CA LEU A 313 -0.65 -9.69 -20.49
C LEU A 313 -1.46 -9.63 -21.78
N LEU A 314 -1.42 -10.69 -22.60
CA LEU A 314 -2.23 -10.78 -23.81
C LEU A 314 -3.72 -10.69 -23.49
N GLY A 315 -4.19 -11.34 -22.42
CA GLY A 315 -5.57 -11.24 -21.97
C GLY A 315 -6.00 -9.80 -21.64
N ALA A 316 -5.17 -9.07 -20.90
CA ALA A 316 -5.42 -7.66 -20.60
C ALA A 316 -5.43 -6.81 -21.88
N ILE A 317 -4.44 -6.99 -22.75
CA ILE A 317 -4.32 -6.27 -24.03
C ILE A 317 -5.53 -6.52 -24.93
N LEU A 318 -5.98 -7.78 -25.07
CA LEU A 318 -7.14 -8.14 -25.88
C LEU A 318 -8.46 -7.58 -25.32
N THR A 319 -8.51 -7.32 -24.01
CA THR A 319 -9.60 -6.56 -23.39
C THR A 319 -9.52 -5.09 -23.79
N CYS A 320 -8.32 -4.48 -23.73
CA CYS A 320 -8.11 -3.07 -24.05
C CYS A 320 -8.38 -2.71 -25.52
N ILE A 321 -8.02 -3.55 -26.50
CA ILE A 321 -8.30 -3.29 -27.93
C ILE A 321 -9.79 -3.20 -28.25
N SER A 322 -10.63 -3.78 -27.40
CA SER A 322 -12.09 -3.80 -27.53
C SER A 322 -12.78 -2.92 -26.50
N ASP A 323 -12.03 -2.07 -25.78
CA ASP A 323 -12.59 -1.15 -24.80
C ASP A 323 -13.57 -0.16 -25.47
N ALA A 324 -14.57 0.29 -24.72
CA ALA A 324 -15.50 1.32 -25.17
C ALA A 324 -14.79 2.66 -25.45
N GLU A 325 -13.70 2.94 -24.74
CA GLU A 325 -12.96 4.19 -24.78
C GLU A 325 -11.86 4.17 -25.85
N GLY A 326 -11.89 5.14 -26.77
CA GLY A 326 -10.95 5.19 -27.89
C GLY A 326 -9.48 5.29 -27.48
N GLU A 327 -9.17 6.04 -26.42
CA GLU A 327 -7.80 6.17 -25.91
C GLU A 327 -7.25 4.83 -25.39
N ILE A 328 -8.09 4.05 -24.71
CA ILE A 328 -7.70 2.73 -24.19
C ILE A 328 -7.48 1.76 -25.35
N ARG A 329 -8.33 1.81 -26.38
CA ARG A 329 -8.13 1.01 -27.60
C ARG A 329 -6.79 1.31 -28.27
N LEU A 330 -6.43 2.58 -28.42
CA LEU A 330 -5.14 2.96 -29.02
C LEU A 330 -3.94 2.42 -28.23
N VAL A 331 -3.98 2.51 -26.90
CA VAL A 331 -2.95 1.93 -26.03
C VAL A 331 -2.92 0.41 -26.15
N GLY A 332 -4.09 -0.24 -26.16
CA GLY A 332 -4.22 -1.68 -26.35
C GLY A 332 -3.69 -2.16 -27.69
N GLU A 333 -3.99 -1.45 -28.78
CA GLU A 333 -3.52 -1.78 -30.14
C GLU A 333 -1.99 -1.69 -30.23
N ARG A 334 -1.41 -0.65 -29.61
CA ARG A 334 0.03 -0.50 -29.51
C ARG A 334 0.66 -1.63 -28.70
N ALA A 335 0.12 -1.95 -27.53
CA ALA A 335 0.61 -3.02 -26.67
C ALA A 335 0.49 -4.39 -27.37
N ASN A 336 -0.58 -4.61 -28.13
CA ASN A 336 -0.78 -5.81 -28.93
C ASN A 336 0.30 -5.97 -30.00
N ALA A 337 0.60 -4.89 -30.75
CA ALA A 337 1.65 -4.91 -31.76
C ALA A 337 3.03 -5.16 -31.15
N ASP A 338 3.35 -4.49 -30.03
CA ASP A 338 4.64 -4.62 -29.35
C ASP A 338 4.81 -6.02 -28.72
N LEU A 339 3.77 -6.59 -28.09
CA LEU A 339 3.82 -7.95 -27.54
C LEU A 339 3.89 -9.00 -28.65
N LEU A 340 3.16 -8.83 -29.77
CA LEU A 340 3.24 -9.72 -30.93
C LEU A 340 4.64 -9.75 -31.52
N ALA A 341 5.25 -8.58 -31.72
CA ALA A 341 6.60 -8.46 -32.22
C ALA A 341 7.62 -9.07 -31.25
N LEU A 342 7.46 -8.82 -29.95
CA LEU A 342 8.29 -9.40 -28.90
C LEU A 342 8.23 -10.93 -28.93
N VAL A 343 7.04 -11.53 -28.88
CA VAL A 343 6.86 -12.99 -28.92
C VAL A 343 7.43 -13.57 -30.22
N LYS A 344 7.22 -12.90 -31.36
CA LYS A 344 7.80 -13.31 -32.64
C LYS A 344 9.33 -13.34 -32.57
N ALA A 345 9.95 -12.33 -31.97
CA ALA A 345 11.39 -12.23 -31.78
C ALA A 345 11.95 -13.13 -30.66
N THR A 346 11.12 -13.57 -29.69
CA THR A 346 11.58 -14.34 -28.53
C THR A 346 12.34 -15.59 -28.95
N THR A 347 13.55 -15.74 -28.43
CA THR A 347 14.40 -16.90 -28.72
C THR A 347 14.40 -17.88 -27.55
N GLY A 348 14.64 -19.16 -27.81
CA GLY A 348 14.63 -20.21 -26.79
C GLY A 348 13.42 -21.14 -26.84
N ASP A 349 13.44 -22.17 -25.99
CA ASP A 349 12.37 -23.15 -25.91
C ASP A 349 11.29 -22.70 -24.92
N VAL A 350 10.49 -21.73 -25.38
CA VAL A 350 9.33 -21.23 -24.64
C VAL A 350 8.11 -22.10 -24.94
N ASP A 351 7.38 -22.45 -23.88
CA ASP A 351 6.06 -23.07 -23.99
C ASP A 351 4.99 -21.99 -24.22
N PHE A 352 4.44 -21.94 -25.43
CA PHE A 352 3.34 -21.01 -25.76
C PHE A 352 1.95 -21.63 -25.57
N LEU A 353 1.83 -22.83 -25.00
CA LEU A 353 0.53 -23.44 -24.71
C LEU A 353 -0.40 -22.54 -23.87
N PRO A 354 0.06 -21.83 -22.82
CA PRO A 354 -0.80 -20.88 -22.11
C PRO A 354 -1.33 -19.75 -23.00
N LEU A 355 -0.51 -19.26 -23.94
CA LEU A 355 -0.89 -18.23 -24.89
C LEU A 355 -1.95 -18.75 -25.88
N ILE A 356 -1.74 -19.97 -26.40
CA ILE A 356 -2.67 -20.65 -27.31
C ILE A 356 -4.01 -20.90 -26.63
N ALA A 357 -3.99 -21.37 -25.37
CA ALA A 357 -5.22 -21.57 -24.60
C ALA A 357 -5.98 -20.26 -24.41
N LYS A 358 -5.28 -19.16 -24.12
CA LYS A 358 -5.92 -17.84 -24.00
C LYS A 358 -6.53 -17.38 -25.32
N LEU A 359 -5.80 -17.49 -26.43
CA LEU A 359 -6.29 -17.15 -27.76
C LEU A 359 -7.53 -17.97 -28.16
N ASN A 360 -7.55 -19.26 -27.81
CA ASN A 360 -8.69 -20.12 -28.09
C ASN A 360 -9.99 -19.63 -27.42
N VAL A 361 -9.88 -19.13 -26.17
CA VAL A 361 -11.00 -18.51 -25.46
C VAL A 361 -11.45 -17.22 -26.15
N GLU A 362 -10.50 -16.41 -26.61
CA GLU A 362 -10.78 -15.08 -27.20
C GLU A 362 -11.28 -15.15 -28.65
N LEU A 363 -11.09 -16.26 -29.37
CA LEU A 363 -11.66 -16.50 -30.71
C LEU A 363 -13.19 -16.42 -30.74
N VAL A 364 -13.86 -16.70 -29.62
CA VAL A 364 -15.32 -16.63 -29.51
C VAL A 364 -15.80 -15.34 -28.83
N SER A 365 -14.91 -14.35 -28.67
CA SER A 365 -15.25 -13.04 -28.12
C SER A 365 -16.38 -12.38 -28.92
N THR A 366 -17.24 -11.62 -28.25
CA THR A 366 -18.29 -10.83 -28.91
C THR A 366 -17.71 -9.68 -29.75
N TYR A 367 -16.48 -9.28 -29.48
CA TYR A 367 -15.84 -8.14 -30.14
C TYR A 367 -15.01 -8.56 -31.36
N ILE A 368 -15.35 -8.00 -32.51
CA ILE A 368 -14.64 -8.25 -33.78
C ILE A 368 -13.13 -7.97 -33.68
N PRO A 369 -12.67 -6.83 -33.09
CA PRO A 369 -11.23 -6.56 -32.96
C PRO A 369 -10.47 -7.64 -32.18
N THR A 370 -11.06 -8.15 -31.10
CA THR A 370 -10.48 -9.26 -30.31
C THR A 370 -10.35 -10.54 -31.12
N ARG A 371 -11.37 -10.90 -31.90
CA ARG A 371 -11.31 -12.09 -32.76
C ARG A 371 -10.26 -11.96 -33.86
N LEU A 372 -10.18 -10.80 -34.53
CA LEU A 372 -9.16 -10.52 -35.56
C LEU A 372 -7.75 -10.57 -34.98
N ALA A 373 -7.53 -9.94 -33.83
CA ALA A 373 -6.24 -10.00 -33.13
C ALA A 373 -5.89 -11.45 -32.78
N SER A 374 -6.84 -12.22 -32.25
CA SER A 374 -6.62 -13.63 -31.88
C SER A 374 -6.21 -14.49 -33.08
N LEU A 375 -6.86 -14.33 -34.22
CA LEU A 375 -6.50 -15.02 -35.46
C LEU A 375 -5.11 -14.60 -35.96
N THR A 376 -4.77 -13.31 -35.87
CA THR A 376 -3.43 -12.80 -36.24
C THR A 376 -2.35 -13.44 -35.37
N TRP A 377 -2.59 -13.56 -34.07
CA TRP A 377 -1.71 -14.22 -33.12
C TRP A 377 -1.52 -15.72 -33.43
N ILE A 378 -2.62 -16.44 -33.69
CA ILE A 378 -2.57 -17.86 -34.08
C ILE A 378 -1.78 -18.04 -35.37
N SER A 379 -2.00 -17.17 -36.36
CA SER A 379 -1.27 -17.17 -37.62
C SER A 379 0.23 -16.97 -37.44
N MET A 380 0.63 -16.04 -36.55
CA MET A 380 2.03 -15.82 -36.20
C MET A 380 2.64 -17.03 -35.46
N LEU A 381 1.90 -17.63 -34.52
CA LEU A 381 2.36 -18.81 -33.80
C LEU A 381 2.50 -20.05 -34.69
N LEU A 382 1.65 -20.18 -35.72
CA LEU A 382 1.80 -21.21 -36.75
C LEU A 382 3.14 -21.09 -37.48
N GLU A 383 3.58 -19.87 -37.80
CA GLU A 383 4.91 -19.64 -38.39
C GLU A 383 6.04 -19.94 -37.39
N LYS A 384 5.85 -19.57 -36.12
CA LYS A 384 6.90 -19.61 -35.10
C LYS A 384 7.12 -20.99 -34.47
N LYS A 385 6.04 -21.67 -34.07
CA LYS A 385 6.03 -22.94 -33.32
C LYS A 385 4.91 -23.86 -33.85
N PRO A 386 4.97 -24.28 -35.12
CA PRO A 386 3.91 -25.06 -35.77
C PRO A 386 3.57 -26.36 -35.02
N THR A 387 4.57 -27.02 -34.44
CA THR A 387 4.39 -28.29 -33.71
C THR A 387 3.65 -28.14 -32.38
N GLN A 388 3.87 -27.05 -31.63
CA GLN A 388 3.11 -26.79 -30.41
C GLN A 388 1.65 -26.49 -30.76
N LEU A 389 1.39 -25.73 -31.84
CA LEU A 389 0.04 -25.40 -32.24
C LEU A 389 -0.70 -26.61 -32.82
N SER A 390 -0.04 -27.46 -33.62
CA SER A 390 -0.63 -28.70 -34.12
C SER A 390 -0.99 -29.67 -32.99
N SER A 391 -0.21 -29.71 -31.91
CA SER A 391 -0.56 -30.48 -30.71
C SER A 391 -1.88 -30.03 -30.05
N GLN A 392 -2.27 -28.77 -30.25
CA GLN A 392 -3.51 -28.17 -29.74
C GLN A 392 -4.65 -28.18 -30.78
N LEU A 393 -4.48 -28.85 -31.93
CA LEU A 393 -5.49 -28.90 -32.99
C LEU A 393 -6.86 -29.34 -32.48
N SER A 394 -6.91 -30.35 -31.61
CA SER A 394 -8.17 -30.86 -31.06
C SER A 394 -8.94 -29.81 -30.24
N ALA A 395 -8.23 -28.89 -29.58
CA ALA A 395 -8.82 -27.82 -28.78
C ALA A 395 -9.16 -26.58 -29.62
N LEU A 396 -8.35 -26.25 -30.63
CA LEU A 396 -8.52 -25.07 -31.49
C LEU A 396 -9.51 -25.28 -32.63
N LEU A 397 -9.56 -26.48 -33.22
CA LEU A 397 -10.37 -26.71 -34.42
C LEU A 397 -11.87 -26.42 -34.20
N PRO A 398 -12.51 -26.78 -33.07
CA PRO A 398 -13.93 -26.48 -32.87
C PRO A 398 -14.24 -24.98 -32.87
N THR A 399 -13.39 -24.16 -32.26
CA THR A 399 -13.57 -22.70 -32.22
C THR A 399 -13.27 -22.06 -33.57
N LEU A 400 -12.22 -22.51 -34.27
CA LEU A 400 -11.90 -22.06 -35.64
C LEU A 400 -13.02 -22.41 -36.63
N LEU A 401 -13.65 -23.58 -36.52
CA LEU A 401 -14.80 -23.92 -37.37
C LEU A 401 -16.00 -23.02 -37.06
N LYS A 402 -16.25 -22.74 -35.77
CA LYS A 402 -17.32 -21.81 -35.37
C LYS A 402 -17.09 -20.40 -35.92
N THR A 403 -15.84 -19.93 -35.98
CA THR A 403 -15.49 -18.60 -36.54
C THR A 403 -15.56 -18.53 -38.08
N LEU A 404 -15.86 -19.62 -38.79
CA LEU A 404 -16.21 -19.55 -40.21
C LEU A 404 -17.65 -19.05 -40.44
N SER A 405 -18.54 -19.23 -39.45
CA SER A 405 -19.89 -18.66 -39.44
C SER A 405 -19.94 -17.28 -38.75
N ASP A 406 -18.82 -16.55 -38.74
CA ASP A 406 -18.74 -15.24 -38.12
C ASP A 406 -19.54 -14.18 -38.90
N THR A 407 -20.04 -13.16 -38.20
CA THR A 407 -20.76 -12.04 -38.82
C THR A 407 -19.86 -11.07 -39.58
N SER A 408 -18.55 -11.13 -39.38
CA SER A 408 -17.56 -10.25 -40.02
C SER A 408 -16.78 -10.99 -41.11
N ASP A 409 -16.91 -10.53 -42.35
CA ASP A 409 -16.16 -11.07 -43.50
C ASP A 409 -14.65 -11.05 -43.29
N GLN A 410 -14.13 -10.04 -42.57
CA GLN A 410 -12.71 -9.95 -42.25
C GLN A 410 -12.27 -11.08 -41.32
N VAL A 411 -13.10 -11.44 -40.33
CA VAL A 411 -12.83 -12.56 -39.42
C VAL A 411 -12.86 -13.87 -40.19
N VAL A 412 -13.88 -14.08 -41.04
CA VAL A 412 -13.99 -15.30 -41.87
C VAL A 412 -12.78 -15.43 -42.81
N SER A 413 -12.42 -14.36 -43.53
CA SER A 413 -11.30 -14.35 -44.46
C SER A 413 -9.96 -14.67 -43.77
N LEU A 414 -9.67 -14.01 -42.65
CA LEU A 414 -8.45 -14.27 -41.89
C LEU A 414 -8.43 -15.67 -41.29
N ASN A 415 -9.58 -16.19 -40.86
CA ASN A 415 -9.69 -17.55 -40.35
C ASN A 415 -9.47 -18.61 -41.43
N LEU A 416 -9.96 -18.38 -42.65
CA LEU A 416 -9.66 -19.26 -43.79
C LEU A 416 -8.15 -19.30 -44.08
N GLU A 417 -7.47 -18.16 -43.98
CA GLU A 417 -6.01 -18.12 -44.09
C GLU A 417 -5.32 -18.91 -42.97
N VAL A 418 -5.78 -18.75 -41.71
CA VAL A 418 -5.28 -19.53 -40.57
C VAL A 418 -5.48 -21.03 -40.79
N LEU A 419 -6.66 -21.47 -41.23
CA LEU A 419 -6.95 -22.89 -41.51
C LEU A 419 -6.09 -23.42 -42.66
N ALA A 420 -5.85 -22.62 -43.70
CA ALA A 420 -4.96 -22.97 -44.80
C ALA A 420 -3.51 -23.16 -44.32
N ARG A 421 -3.00 -22.23 -43.50
CA ARG A 421 -1.64 -22.31 -42.91
C ARG A 421 -1.51 -23.46 -41.91
N LEU A 422 -2.56 -23.73 -41.12
CA LEU A 422 -2.60 -24.87 -40.22
C LEU A 422 -2.46 -26.16 -41.02
N SER A 423 -3.23 -26.28 -42.10
CA SER A 423 -3.28 -27.46 -42.97
C SER A 423 -1.93 -27.84 -43.58
N THR A 424 -1.03 -26.88 -43.84
CA THR A 424 0.31 -27.19 -44.39
C THR A 424 1.24 -27.86 -43.39
N ASN A 425 0.93 -27.80 -42.09
CA ASN A 425 1.74 -28.36 -41.01
C ASN A 425 1.15 -29.64 -40.41
N LEU A 426 0.03 -30.14 -40.94
CA LEU A 426 -0.66 -31.31 -40.45
C LEU A 426 -0.19 -32.60 -41.12
N THR A 427 -0.29 -33.72 -40.40
CA THR A 427 -0.21 -35.04 -41.02
C THR A 427 -1.40 -35.26 -41.97
N GLN A 428 -1.27 -36.19 -42.92
CA GLN A 428 -2.35 -36.51 -43.86
C GLN A 428 -3.67 -36.90 -43.15
N LEU A 429 -3.57 -37.60 -42.02
CA LEU A 429 -4.73 -37.99 -41.22
C LEU A 429 -5.40 -36.79 -40.56
N GLU A 430 -4.62 -35.88 -39.97
CA GLU A 430 -5.13 -34.66 -39.34
C GLU A 430 -5.72 -33.70 -40.38
N PHE A 431 -5.06 -33.53 -41.53
CA PHE A 431 -5.57 -32.76 -42.65
C PHE A 431 -6.93 -33.30 -43.12
N SER A 432 -7.05 -34.62 -43.27
CA SER A 432 -8.31 -35.26 -43.67
C SER A 432 -9.43 -34.98 -42.66
N LYS A 433 -9.13 -34.96 -41.35
CA LYS A 433 -10.10 -34.61 -40.30
C LYS A 433 -10.54 -33.15 -40.40
N VAL A 434 -9.60 -32.23 -40.60
CA VAL A 434 -9.90 -30.78 -40.77
C VAL A 434 -10.78 -30.57 -42.00
N LEU A 435 -10.39 -31.15 -43.14
CA LEU A 435 -11.14 -31.04 -44.40
C LEU A 435 -12.56 -31.60 -44.27
N GLN A 436 -12.72 -32.78 -43.65
CA GLN A 436 -14.05 -33.36 -43.38
C GLN A 436 -14.90 -32.44 -42.50
N ALA A 437 -14.32 -31.86 -41.45
CA ALA A 437 -15.05 -30.96 -40.55
C ALA A 437 -15.49 -29.67 -41.25
N VAL A 438 -14.65 -29.11 -42.14
CA VAL A 438 -15.01 -27.96 -42.97
C VAL A 438 -16.14 -28.32 -43.94
N ILE A 439 -16.02 -29.44 -44.69
CA ILE A 439 -17.08 -29.89 -45.61
C ILE A 439 -18.39 -30.10 -44.87
N GLN A 440 -18.34 -30.73 -43.70
CA GLN A 440 -19.53 -30.96 -42.87
C GLN A 440 -20.18 -29.64 -42.43
N LEU A 441 -19.38 -28.62 -42.08
CA LEU A 441 -19.89 -27.30 -41.72
C LEU A 441 -20.63 -26.65 -42.90
N PHE A 442 -20.03 -26.60 -44.09
CA PHE A 442 -20.68 -26.06 -45.30
C PHE A 442 -21.94 -26.85 -45.69
N ALA A 443 -21.94 -28.17 -45.48
CA ALA A 443 -23.10 -29.01 -45.76
C ALA A 443 -24.26 -28.77 -44.77
N THR A 444 -23.99 -28.27 -43.56
CA THR A 444 -25.00 -28.13 -42.49
C THR A 444 -25.41 -26.70 -42.18
N ASP A 445 -24.57 -25.70 -42.47
CA ASP A 445 -24.88 -24.29 -42.31
C ASP A 445 -25.14 -23.63 -43.67
N ALA A 446 -26.41 -23.62 -44.10
CA ALA A 446 -26.83 -23.07 -45.38
C ALA A 446 -26.56 -21.55 -45.53
N ARG A 447 -26.17 -20.85 -44.46
CA ARG A 447 -25.78 -19.43 -44.52
C ARG A 447 -24.38 -19.23 -45.10
N LEU A 448 -23.58 -20.29 -45.19
CA LEU A 448 -22.22 -20.29 -45.73
C LEU A 448 -22.17 -20.62 -47.23
N LEU A 449 -23.30 -20.98 -47.83
CA LEU A 449 -23.47 -21.29 -49.26
C LEU A 449 -24.25 -20.14 -49.93
#